data_AF-A0A3L6MQG0-F1
#
_entry.id   AF-A0A3L6MQG0-F1
#
_cell.length_a   1.000
_cell.length_b   1.000
_cell.length_c   1.000
_cell.angle_alpha   90.00
_cell.angle_beta   90.00
_cell.angle_gamma   90.00
#
_symmetry.space_group_name_H-M   'P 1'
#
loop_
_entity.id
_entity.type
_entity.pdbx_description
1 polymer ?
#
loop_
_entity_poly.entity_id
_entity_poly.type
_entity_poly.pdbx_seq_one_letter_code
_entity_poly.pdbx_strand_id
1 'polypeptide(L)'
;MNFSAVILSFFLFHYTLAVDTKCYRPNGEEASSRYKPCGSNRTTFNTCCDRPDLDSACLRNGLCSLYSGVIIQGTCTSQDWSGCQSVCPIEDSNGWIYVTKCEDNKYCCHSSRNYNCCNGGDIDTHLKYLGKHQWQL
;
A
#
# COMPACT_ATOMS: atom_id res chain seq x y z
N MET A 1 47.41 -23.91 38.75
CA MET A 1 46.90 -23.02 37.69
C MET A 1 46.58 -23.88 36.48
N ASN A 2 45.31 -23.95 36.07
CA ASN A 2 44.88 -23.56 34.72
C ASN A 2 43.43 -23.99 34.46
N PHE A 3 42.69 -22.96 34.08
CA PHE A 3 41.29 -22.93 33.70
C PHE A 3 41.12 -23.55 32.31
N SER A 4 39.98 -24.19 32.05
CA SER A 4 39.19 -23.77 30.90
C SER A 4 37.77 -24.32 31.01
N ALA A 5 36.91 -23.40 31.43
CA ALA A 5 35.48 -23.54 31.49
C ALA A 5 34.89 -23.64 30.07
N VAL A 6 33.93 -24.54 29.93
CA VAL A 6 32.62 -24.29 29.32
C VAL A 6 32.65 -23.35 28.10
N ILE A 7 32.81 -23.90 26.90
CA ILE A 7 32.40 -23.22 25.66
C ILE A 7 31.35 -24.11 24.98
N LEU A 8 30.21 -24.23 25.67
CA LEU A 8 29.00 -24.90 25.21
C LEU A 8 27.84 -23.92 25.40
N SER A 9 27.89 -22.78 24.71
CA SER A 9 26.76 -21.84 24.59
C SER A 9 27.10 -20.75 23.58
N PHE A 10 26.07 -20.18 22.96
CA PHE A 10 26.09 -19.20 21.87
C PHE A 10 26.08 -19.77 20.44
N PHE A 11 25.36 -20.87 20.20
CA PHE A 11 24.47 -20.87 19.02
C PHE A 11 23.30 -19.95 19.37
N LEU A 12 23.53 -18.64 19.26
CA LEU A 12 22.46 -17.66 19.17
C LEU A 12 21.70 -18.00 17.89
N PHE A 13 20.67 -18.83 18.04
CA PHE A 13 19.54 -18.86 17.14
C PHE A 13 19.05 -17.41 17.06
N HIS A 14 19.46 -16.71 16.01
CA HIS A 14 18.85 -15.46 15.61
C HIS A 14 17.45 -15.83 15.14
N TYR A 15 16.54 -16.01 16.09
CA TYR A 15 15.12 -16.02 15.82
C TYR A 15 14.79 -14.59 15.39
N THR A 16 14.93 -14.32 14.09
CA THR A 16 14.22 -13.23 13.45
C THR A 16 12.75 -13.54 13.64
N LEU A 17 12.15 -12.95 14.68
CA LEU A 17 10.71 -12.88 14.82
C LEU A 17 10.22 -12.22 13.53
N ALA A 18 9.62 -13.03 12.66
CA ALA A 18 8.86 -12.50 11.53
C ALA A 18 7.73 -11.68 12.16
N VAL A 19 7.92 -10.36 12.23
CA VAL A 19 6.86 -9.44 12.60
C VAL A 19 5.80 -9.60 11.54
N ASP A 20 4.66 -10.20 11.90
CA ASP A 20 3.47 -10.24 11.05
C ASP A 20 3.07 -8.79 10.80
N THR A 21 3.54 -8.25 9.67
CA THR A 21 3.45 -6.83 9.38
C THR A 21 2.03 -6.56 8.92
N LYS A 22 1.26 -5.90 9.79
CA LYS A 22 -0.10 -5.46 9.51
C LYS A 22 -0.10 -4.37 8.46
N CYS A 23 -1.22 -4.25 7.77
CA CYS A 23 -1.44 -3.20 6.77
C CYS A 23 -2.64 -2.35 7.20
N TYR A 24 -2.61 -1.08 6.85
CA TYR A 24 -3.55 -0.06 7.30
C TYR A 24 -4.07 0.74 6.12
N ARG A 25 -5.36 1.04 6.17
CA ARG A 25 -6.07 1.90 5.23
C ARG A 25 -5.76 3.39 5.48
N PRO A 26 -6.04 4.31 4.55
CA PRO A 26 -5.80 5.76 4.75
C PRO A 26 -6.50 6.35 5.97
N ASN A 27 -7.62 5.76 6.38
CA ASN A 27 -8.36 6.16 7.58
C ASN A 27 -7.75 5.63 8.89
N GLY A 28 -6.63 4.90 8.84
CA GLY A 28 -5.94 4.32 9.99
C GLY A 28 -6.50 2.97 10.47
N GLU A 29 -7.56 2.46 9.83
CA GLU A 29 -8.09 1.13 10.15
C GLU A 29 -7.18 0.02 9.64
N GLU A 30 -7.13 -1.09 10.37
CA GLU A 30 -6.44 -2.30 9.93
C GLU A 30 -7.13 -2.88 8.68
N ALA A 31 -6.33 -3.14 7.65
CA ALA A 31 -6.76 -3.79 6.43
C ALA A 31 -6.95 -5.29 6.64
N SER A 32 -7.69 -5.94 5.73
CA SER A 32 -7.82 -7.40 5.75
C SER A 32 -6.45 -8.08 5.67
N SER A 33 -6.30 -9.23 6.33
CA SER A 33 -5.06 -10.05 6.32
C SER A 33 -4.63 -10.54 4.94
N ARG A 34 -5.47 -10.38 3.91
CA ARG A 34 -5.14 -10.61 2.49
C ARG A 34 -4.13 -9.59 1.93
N TYR A 35 -4.06 -8.40 2.53
CA TYR A 35 -3.06 -7.40 2.16
C TYR A 35 -1.74 -7.80 2.77
N LYS A 36 -0.70 -7.90 1.93
CA LYS A 36 0.65 -8.24 2.36
C LYS A 36 1.62 -7.13 1.95
N PRO A 37 2.64 -6.85 2.79
CA PRO A 37 3.66 -5.89 2.44
C PRO A 37 4.31 -6.23 1.11
N CYS A 38 4.56 -5.21 0.31
CA CYS A 38 5.40 -5.33 -0.85
C CYS A 38 6.83 -5.65 -0.41
N GLY A 39 7.36 -6.77 -0.87
CA GLY A 39 8.78 -7.09 -0.65
C GLY A 39 9.68 -5.95 -1.13
N SER A 40 10.74 -5.67 -0.38
CA SER A 40 11.63 -4.52 -0.53
C SER A 40 12.34 -4.39 -1.88
N ASN A 41 12.35 -5.44 -2.72
CA ASN A 41 13.09 -5.45 -3.98
C ASN A 41 12.39 -4.69 -5.13
N ARG A 42 11.08 -4.45 -5.04
CA ARG A 42 10.31 -3.82 -6.14
C ARG A 42 9.93 -2.36 -5.89
N THR A 43 9.90 -1.92 -4.65
CA THR A 43 9.48 -0.58 -4.25
C THR A 43 10.20 -0.17 -2.97
N THR A 44 10.51 1.11 -2.84
CA THR A 44 11.01 1.69 -1.58
C THR A 44 9.87 2.13 -0.66
N PHE A 45 8.63 2.03 -1.14
CA PHE A 45 7.44 2.36 -0.37
C PHE A 45 7.02 1.20 0.51
N ASN A 46 6.48 1.54 1.67
CA ASN A 46 5.90 0.63 2.66
C ASN A 46 4.50 0.12 2.26
N THR A 47 4.24 0.03 0.96
CA THR A 47 2.94 -0.35 0.40
C THR A 47 2.63 -1.80 0.73
N CYS A 48 1.36 -2.09 0.98
CA CYS A 48 0.78 -3.42 0.97
C CYS A 48 -0.20 -3.57 -0.19
N CYS A 49 -0.12 -4.69 -0.91
CA CYS A 49 -1.05 -5.02 -1.98
C CYS A 49 -1.89 -6.25 -1.61
N ASP A 50 -3.05 -6.40 -2.24
CA ASP A 50 -3.94 -7.55 -2.01
C ASP A 50 -3.38 -8.81 -2.69
N ARG A 51 -2.98 -9.83 -1.91
CA ARG A 51 -2.39 -11.08 -2.42
C ARG A 51 -1.30 -10.84 -3.48
N PRO A 52 -0.20 -10.13 -3.15
CA PRO A 52 0.85 -9.77 -4.09
C PRO A 52 1.63 -10.97 -4.65
N ASP A 53 1.47 -12.14 -4.03
CA ASP A 53 2.09 -13.40 -4.48
C ASP A 53 1.21 -14.20 -5.46
N LEU A 54 -0.01 -13.72 -5.73
CA LEU A 54 -1.00 -14.41 -6.58
C LEU A 54 -1.54 -13.50 -7.67
N ASP A 55 -2.24 -12.44 -7.26
CA ASP A 55 -3.20 -11.74 -8.13
C ASP A 55 -2.92 -10.24 -8.24
N SER A 56 -1.99 -9.70 -7.45
CA SER A 56 -1.55 -8.30 -7.60
C SER A 56 -0.04 -8.18 -7.64
N ALA A 57 0.45 -7.07 -8.17
CA ALA A 57 1.86 -6.77 -8.27
C ALA A 57 2.16 -5.41 -7.65
N CYS A 58 3.19 -5.38 -6.81
CA CYS A 58 3.76 -4.15 -6.28
C CYS A 58 4.53 -3.39 -7.35
N LEU A 59 4.19 -2.13 -7.54
CA LEU A 59 4.82 -1.25 -8.51
C LEU A 59 5.88 -0.36 -7.85
N ARG A 60 6.87 0.06 -8.63
CA ARG A 60 7.96 0.93 -8.19
C ARG A 60 7.50 2.28 -7.63
N ASN A 61 6.35 2.77 -8.08
CA ASN A 61 5.75 4.02 -7.63
C ASN A 61 4.88 3.86 -6.36
N GLY A 62 4.96 2.72 -5.67
CA GLY A 62 4.21 2.48 -4.44
C GLY A 62 2.73 2.18 -4.65
N LEU A 63 2.28 1.95 -5.88
CA LEU A 63 0.92 1.51 -6.20
C LEU A 63 0.85 -0.01 -6.43
N CYS A 64 -0.37 -0.54 -6.50
CA CYS A 64 -0.62 -1.96 -6.79
C CYS A 64 -1.24 -2.10 -8.18
N SER A 65 -0.81 -3.09 -8.94
CA SER A 65 -1.50 -3.53 -10.15
C SER A 65 -2.25 -4.83 -9.86
N LEU A 66 -3.55 -4.89 -10.15
CA LEU A 66 -4.32 -6.13 -10.12
C LEU A 66 -3.98 -6.97 -11.36
N TYR A 67 -4.28 -8.28 -11.33
CA TYR A 67 -4.06 -9.21 -12.45
C TYR A 67 -4.64 -8.71 -13.78
N SER A 68 -5.72 -7.94 -13.71
CA SER A 68 -6.39 -7.33 -14.86
C SER A 68 -5.64 -6.13 -15.48
N GLY A 69 -4.46 -5.79 -14.97
CA GLY A 69 -3.65 -4.62 -15.34
C GLY A 69 -4.11 -3.31 -14.69
N VAL A 70 -5.23 -3.34 -13.95
CA VAL A 70 -5.79 -2.16 -13.29
C VAL A 70 -4.91 -1.71 -12.15
N ILE A 71 -4.64 -0.42 -12.07
CA ILE A 71 -3.85 0.18 -10.99
C ILE A 71 -4.78 0.66 -9.88
N ILE A 72 -4.41 0.36 -8.64
CA ILE A 72 -5.12 0.78 -7.45
C ILE A 72 -4.13 1.37 -6.45
N GLN A 73 -4.64 2.21 -5.54
CA GLN A 73 -3.91 2.51 -4.32
C GLN A 73 -4.02 1.31 -3.37
N GLY A 74 -2.85 0.83 -2.91
CA GLY A 74 -2.77 -0.21 -1.89
C GLY A 74 -2.99 0.33 -0.48
N THR A 75 -2.74 -0.52 0.51
CA THR A 75 -2.71 -0.14 1.93
C THR A 75 -1.26 0.11 2.37
N CYS A 76 -1.02 0.47 3.63
CA CYS A 76 0.31 0.83 4.13
C CYS A 76 0.72 -0.02 5.33
N THR A 77 1.99 -0.41 5.47
CA THR A 77 2.43 -1.11 6.70
C THR A 77 2.44 -0.20 7.93
N SER A 78 2.55 1.11 7.72
CA SER A 78 2.51 2.11 8.79
C SER A 78 1.10 2.67 8.94
N GLN A 79 0.57 2.67 10.16
CA GLN A 79 -0.78 3.17 10.44
C GLN A 79 -0.94 4.67 10.19
N ASP A 80 0.13 5.44 10.38
CA ASP A 80 0.22 6.88 10.09
C ASP A 80 0.52 7.18 8.60
N TRP A 81 0.56 6.15 7.76
CA TRP A 81 0.89 6.24 6.33
C TRP A 81 2.32 6.69 6.00
N SER A 82 3.22 6.70 6.98
CA SER A 82 4.63 7.03 6.75
C SER A 82 5.30 6.06 5.77
N GLY A 83 5.94 6.62 4.74
CA GLY A 83 6.66 5.85 3.73
C GLY A 83 5.77 5.18 2.66
N CYS A 84 4.48 5.50 2.62
CA CYS A 84 3.55 4.99 1.59
C CYS A 84 3.17 6.07 0.59
N GLN A 85 2.93 5.65 -0.65
CA GLN A 85 2.43 6.55 -1.67
C GLN A 85 0.94 6.83 -1.42
N SER A 86 0.59 8.11 -1.19
CA SER A 86 -0.79 8.57 -1.08
C SER A 86 -1.18 9.37 -2.31
N VAL A 87 -1.91 8.74 -3.22
CA VAL A 87 -2.45 9.37 -4.44
C VAL A 87 -3.90 9.77 -4.26
N CYS A 88 -4.64 8.95 -3.50
CA CYS A 88 -6.05 9.08 -3.25
C CYS A 88 -6.26 9.23 -1.74
N PRO A 89 -6.81 10.36 -1.27
CA PRO A 89 -6.95 10.61 0.17
C PRO A 89 -8.03 9.77 0.86
N ILE A 90 -8.82 8.98 0.10
CA ILE A 90 -9.97 8.23 0.63
C ILE A 90 -10.04 6.88 -0.09
N GLU A 91 -10.28 5.80 0.68
CA GLU A 91 -10.68 4.51 0.12
C GLU A 91 -12.18 4.52 -0.19
N ASP A 92 -12.57 3.92 -1.32
CA ASP A 92 -13.95 3.51 -1.50
C ASP A 92 -14.31 2.43 -0.47
N SER A 93 -15.57 2.37 -0.08
CA SER A 93 -16.18 1.38 0.83
C SER A 93 -15.84 -0.08 0.49
N ASN A 94 -15.43 -0.37 -0.75
CA ASN A 94 -15.00 -1.69 -1.23
C ASN A 94 -13.52 -2.03 -0.90
N GLY A 95 -12.77 -1.12 -0.25
CA GLY A 95 -11.43 -1.38 0.27
C GLY A 95 -10.27 -1.18 -0.71
N TRP A 96 -10.55 -0.66 -1.91
CA TRP A 96 -9.52 -0.14 -2.83
C TRP A 96 -10.11 0.99 -3.69
N ILE A 97 -9.24 1.87 -4.17
CA ILE A 97 -9.60 2.96 -5.09
C ILE A 97 -8.79 2.81 -6.37
N TYR A 98 -9.47 2.91 -7.52
CA TYR A 98 -8.82 2.82 -8.81
C TYR A 98 -8.03 4.10 -9.09
N VAL A 99 -6.86 3.92 -9.69
CA VAL A 99 -5.93 5.00 -10.02
C VAL A 99 -5.66 4.97 -11.51
N THR A 100 -5.93 6.08 -12.19
CA THR A 100 -5.56 6.28 -13.59
C THR A 100 -4.43 7.30 -13.65
N LYS A 101 -3.32 6.97 -14.32
CA LYS A 101 -2.24 7.93 -14.60
C LYS A 101 -2.67 8.82 -15.77
N CYS A 102 -2.70 10.12 -15.54
CA CYS A 102 -3.11 11.13 -16.53
C CYS A 102 -1.92 11.74 -17.25
N GLU A 103 -0.89 12.12 -16.49
CA GLU A 103 0.38 12.65 -16.98
C GLU A 103 1.50 12.14 -16.06
N ASP A 104 2.74 12.52 -16.33
CA ASP A 104 3.83 12.21 -15.40
C ASP A 104 3.56 12.79 -14.02
N ASN A 105 3.58 11.90 -13.02
CA ASN A 105 3.25 12.18 -11.63
C ASN A 105 1.85 12.77 -11.37
N LYS A 106 0.96 12.80 -12.37
CA LYS A 106 -0.45 13.16 -12.19
C LYS A 106 -1.33 11.93 -12.31
N TYR A 107 -2.14 11.73 -11.29
CA TYR A 107 -3.06 10.60 -11.21
C TYR A 107 -4.44 11.10 -10.85
N CYS A 108 -5.47 10.35 -11.23
CA CYS A 108 -6.82 10.60 -10.81
C CYS A 108 -7.41 9.33 -10.18
N CYS A 109 -8.30 9.54 -9.20
CA CYS A 109 -8.89 8.50 -8.37
C CYS A 109 -10.36 8.29 -8.74
N HIS A 110 -10.80 7.05 -8.77
CA HIS A 110 -12.19 6.73 -9.13
C HIS A 110 -12.65 5.40 -8.54
N SER A 111 -13.97 5.25 -8.38
CA SER A 111 -14.60 4.04 -7.83
C SER A 111 -14.97 3.00 -8.89
N SER A 112 -14.86 3.32 -10.19
CA SER A 112 -15.28 2.45 -11.28
C SER A 112 -14.21 2.26 -12.35
N ARG A 113 -13.83 1.01 -12.65
CA ARG A 113 -12.77 0.63 -13.60
C ARG A 113 -12.84 1.35 -14.96
N ASN A 114 -14.03 1.70 -15.45
CA ASN A 114 -14.24 2.24 -16.81
C ASN A 114 -14.28 3.77 -16.86
N TYR A 115 -13.89 4.46 -15.79
CA TYR A 115 -14.00 5.90 -15.67
C TYR A 115 -12.65 6.59 -15.88
N ASN A 116 -12.59 7.50 -16.86
CA ASN A 116 -11.38 8.27 -17.15
C ASN A 116 -11.53 9.70 -16.61
N CYS A 117 -11.01 9.92 -15.41
CA CYS A 117 -11.08 11.21 -14.70
C CYS A 117 -10.00 12.23 -15.12
N CYS A 118 -9.18 11.94 -16.13
CA CYS A 118 -8.04 12.77 -16.52
C CYS A 118 -8.41 14.06 -17.28
N ASN A 119 -9.65 14.17 -17.77
CA ASN A 119 -10.12 15.32 -18.56
C ASN A 119 -10.83 16.41 -17.71
N GLY A 120 -10.55 16.46 -16.40
CA GLY A 120 -10.89 17.61 -15.55
C GLY A 120 -12.33 17.69 -15.03
N GLY A 121 -13.21 16.73 -15.31
CA GLY A 121 -14.61 16.76 -14.87
C GLY A 121 -14.90 16.14 -13.49
N ASP A 122 -13.97 15.37 -12.95
CA ASP A 122 -14.41 14.14 -12.28
C ASP A 122 -13.75 13.86 -10.93
N ILE A 123 -12.75 14.65 -10.55
CA ILE A 123 -12.20 14.65 -9.19
C ILE A 123 -13.17 15.31 -8.20
N ASP A 124 -14.12 16.12 -8.68
CA ASP A 124 -15.02 16.88 -7.81
C ASP A 124 -16.41 16.21 -7.65
N THR A 125 -16.91 15.54 -8.68
CA THR A 125 -18.35 15.23 -8.74
C THR A 125 -18.78 14.01 -7.92
N HIS A 126 -17.91 13.00 -7.73
CA HIS A 126 -18.25 11.82 -6.93
C HIS A 126 -17.76 11.89 -5.47
N LEU A 127 -16.75 12.70 -5.18
CA LEU A 127 -16.32 13.03 -3.82
C LEU A 127 -17.19 14.10 -3.17
N LYS A 128 -17.87 14.96 -3.96
CA LYS A 128 -18.91 15.88 -3.46
C LYS A 128 -20.04 15.16 -2.73
N TYR A 129 -20.38 13.92 -3.11
CA TYR A 129 -21.37 13.11 -2.38
C TYR A 129 -20.86 12.56 -1.03
N LEU A 130 -19.54 12.61 -0.77
CA LEU A 130 -18.92 12.19 0.49
C LEU A 130 -18.27 13.35 1.28
N GLY A 131 -18.44 14.60 0.82
CA GLY A 131 -18.33 15.79 1.65
C GLY A 131 -16.94 16.17 2.18
N LYS A 132 -15.82 15.94 1.47
CA LYS A 132 -14.52 16.54 1.84
C LYS A 132 -13.64 16.96 0.64
N HIS A 133 -13.00 18.11 0.83
CA HIS A 133 -12.43 19.07 -0.12
C HIS A 133 -11.20 18.62 -0.94
N GLN A 134 -11.01 19.32 -2.08
CA GLN A 134 -9.85 19.30 -2.99
C GLN A 134 -8.51 19.59 -2.28
N TRP A 135 -7.42 18.97 -2.74
CA TRP A 135 -6.06 19.32 -2.33
C TRP A 135 -5.13 19.41 -3.54
N GLN A 136 -4.49 20.56 -3.69
CA GLN A 136 -3.35 20.78 -4.58
C GLN A 136 -2.09 20.32 -3.84
N LEU A 137 -1.20 19.64 -4.56
CA LEU A 137 0.16 19.32 -4.10
C LEU A 137 0.95 20.60 -3.77
#